data_AF-A0A382FM10-F1
#
_entry.id   AF-A0A382FM10-F1
#
_cell.length_a   1.000
_cell.length_b   1.000
_cell.length_c   1.000
_cell.angle_alpha   90.00
_cell.angle_beta   90.00
_cell.angle_gamma   90.00
#
_symmetry.space_group_name_H-M   'P 1'
#
loop_
_entity.id
_entity.type
_entity.pdbx_description
1 polymer ?
#
loop_
_entity_poly.entity_id
_entity_poly.type
_entity_poly.pdbx_seq_one_letter_code
_entity_poly.pdbx_strand_id
1 'polypeptide(L)'
;MTKTFLQWWLFFVLQIIILGASYVYKLHLYILNNDQTYICFILIGIWLLTSMRIGYKMYKHIRTSNEKFWFIAESCMAIGMMGTVLGFILMLGSSNLGSIDPSDVEGMKTVIGHLASGMSTALLTTLTGLIVSVSLRTQLMIEEGE
;
A
#
# COMPACT_ATOMS: atom_id res chain seq x y z
N MET A 1 30.20 -8.81 7.69
CA MET A 1 28.80 -8.33 7.69
C MET A 1 28.43 -7.97 9.12
N THR A 2 27.88 -6.78 9.36
CA THR A 2 27.35 -6.40 10.68
C THR A 2 26.08 -7.19 10.99
N LYS A 3 25.79 -7.39 12.27
CA LYS A 3 24.60 -8.14 12.73
C LYS A 3 23.31 -7.50 12.22
N THR A 4 23.26 -6.17 12.19
CA THR A 4 22.16 -5.36 11.64
C THR A 4 21.88 -5.63 10.18
N PHE A 5 22.93 -5.79 9.37
CA PHE A 5 22.78 -6.12 7.95
C PHE A 5 22.07 -7.46 7.75
N LEU A 6 22.44 -8.47 8.55
CA LEU A 6 21.79 -9.78 8.49
C LEU A 6 20.32 -9.71 8.96
N GLN A 7 20.02 -8.96 10.02
CA GLN A 7 18.66 -8.82 10.53
C GLN A 7 17.73 -8.14 9.51
N TRP A 8 18.19 -7.04 8.91
CA TRP A 8 17.47 -6.36 7.85
C TRP A 8 17.32 -7.25 6.60
N TRP A 9 18.39 -7.96 6.20
CA TRP A 9 18.34 -8.87 5.06
C TRP A 9 17.32 -9.99 5.27
N LEU A 10 17.28 -10.59 6.46
CA LEU A 10 16.31 -11.63 6.81
C LEU A 10 14.88 -11.09 6.73
N PHE A 11 14.63 -9.91 7.28
CA PHE A 11 13.33 -9.25 7.20
C PHE A 11 12.93 -8.94 5.75
N PHE A 12 13.86 -8.43 4.94
CA PHE A 12 13.62 -8.12 3.53
C PHE A 12 13.29 -9.37 2.71
N VAL A 13 14.01 -10.48 2.93
CA VAL A 13 13.72 -11.77 2.27
C VAL A 13 12.35 -12.28 2.66
N LEU A 14 11.95 -12.18 3.93
CA LEU A 14 10.63 -12.58 4.39
C LEU A 14 9.52 -11.79 3.67
N GLN A 15 9.74 -10.49 3.45
CA GLN A 15 8.79 -9.64 2.71
C GLN A 15 8.70 -10.00 1.23
N ILE A 16 9.82 -10.36 0.59
CA ILE A 16 9.82 -10.88 -0.78
C ILE A 16 9.06 -12.21 -0.86
N ILE A 17 9.20 -13.10 0.14
CA ILE A 17 8.43 -14.35 0.19
C ILE A 17 6.93 -14.06 0.29
N ILE A 18 6.51 -13.10 1.12
CA ILE A 18 5.11 -12.67 1.22
C ILE A 18 4.63 -12.15 -0.14
N LEU A 19 5.39 -11.28 -0.82
CA LEU A 19 5.04 -10.80 -2.16
C LEU A 19 4.97 -11.93 -3.20
N GLY A 20 5.88 -12.90 -3.13
CA GLY A 20 5.86 -14.10 -3.98
C GLY A 20 4.63 -14.97 -3.74
N ALA A 21 4.23 -15.16 -2.48
CA ALA A 21 2.99 -15.85 -2.13
C ALA A 21 1.77 -15.07 -2.67
N SER A 22 1.75 -13.74 -2.52
CA SER A 22 0.71 -12.89 -3.10
C SER A 22 0.61 -13.02 -4.63
N TYR A 23 1.71 -13.30 -5.32
CA TYR A 23 1.68 -13.61 -6.76
C TYR A 23 0.96 -14.93 -7.06
N VAL A 24 1.26 -15.99 -6.30
CA VAL A 24 0.62 -17.32 -6.44
C VAL A 24 -0.89 -17.25 -6.21
N TYR A 25 -1.33 -16.47 -5.21
CA TYR A 25 -2.75 -16.25 -4.92
C TYR A 25 -3.44 -15.27 -5.89
N LYS A 26 -2.77 -14.83 -6.96
CA LYS A 26 -3.29 -13.84 -7.94
C LYS A 26 -3.74 -12.53 -7.29
N LEU A 27 -3.17 -12.17 -6.14
CA LEU A 27 -3.52 -10.95 -5.41
C LEU A 27 -3.21 -9.69 -6.24
N HIS A 28 -2.16 -9.74 -7.06
CA HIS A 28 -1.83 -8.67 -8.00
C HIS A 28 -2.92 -8.43 -9.05
N LEU A 29 -3.55 -9.49 -9.58
CA LEU A 29 -4.70 -9.38 -10.49
C LEU A 29 -5.95 -8.89 -9.74
N TYR A 30 -6.13 -9.35 -8.49
CA TYR A 30 -7.21 -8.86 -7.64
C TYR A 30 -7.08 -7.36 -7.39
N ILE A 31 -5.91 -6.88 -7.00
CA ILE A 31 -5.65 -5.44 -6.80
C ILE A 31 -5.87 -4.68 -8.11
N LEU A 32 -5.34 -5.17 -9.25
CA LEU A 32 -5.51 -4.51 -10.54
C LEU A 32 -6.98 -4.36 -10.95
N ASN A 33 -7.81 -5.35 -10.64
CA ASN A 33 -9.23 -5.34 -10.99
C ASN A 33 -10.11 -4.55 -10.01
N ASN A 34 -9.65 -4.35 -8.76
CA ASN A 34 -10.46 -3.81 -7.67
C ASN A 34 -9.99 -2.43 -7.16
N ASP A 35 -8.74 -2.06 -7.41
CA ASP A 35 -8.20 -0.72 -7.16
C ASP A 35 -8.24 0.08 -8.47
N GLN A 36 -9.25 0.92 -8.61
CA GLN A 36 -9.39 1.78 -9.80
C GLN A 36 -8.29 2.86 -9.89
N THR A 37 -7.69 3.23 -8.75
CA THR A 37 -6.69 4.30 -8.68
C THR A 37 -5.26 3.82 -8.94
N TYR A 38 -5.04 2.51 -8.86
CA TYR A 38 -3.72 1.86 -8.95
C TYR A 38 -2.68 2.37 -7.94
N ILE A 39 -3.11 3.06 -6.87
CA ILE A 39 -2.22 3.61 -5.83
C ILE A 39 -1.49 2.49 -5.10
N CYS A 40 -2.09 1.30 -4.96
CA CYS A 40 -1.43 0.15 -4.34
C CYS A 40 -0.10 -0.22 -5.02
N PHE A 41 -0.05 -0.16 -6.36
CA PHE A 41 1.18 -0.47 -7.10
C PHE A 41 2.27 0.60 -6.89
N ILE A 42 1.87 1.87 -6.79
CA ILE A 42 2.78 2.97 -6.50
C ILE A 42 3.39 2.80 -5.11
N LEU A 43 2.58 2.45 -4.10
CA LEU A 43 3.04 2.20 -2.74
C LEU A 43 4.04 1.03 -2.67
N ILE A 44 3.78 -0.07 -3.38
CA ILE A 44 4.71 -1.20 -3.47
C ILE A 44 6.01 -0.80 -4.18
N GLY A 45 5.94 0.04 -5.21
CA GLY A 45 7.12 0.59 -5.89
C GLY A 45 7.97 1.47 -4.98
N ILE A 46 7.35 2.39 -4.23
CA ILE A 46 8.04 3.23 -3.25
C ILE A 46 8.67 2.38 -2.16
N TRP A 47 7.96 1.38 -1.66
CA TRP A 47 8.47 0.42 -0.68
C TRP A 47 9.75 -0.27 -1.16
N LEU A 48 9.73 -0.81 -2.39
CA LEU A 48 10.86 -1.54 -2.96
C LEU A 48 12.08 -0.65 -3.14
N LEU A 49 11.89 0.56 -3.69
CA LEU A 49 12.97 1.52 -3.89
C LEU A 49 13.56 1.99 -2.56
N THR A 50 12.71 2.30 -1.58
CA THR A 50 13.14 2.80 -0.27
C THR A 50 13.86 1.71 0.51
N SER A 51 13.34 0.47 0.47
CA SER A 51 13.98 -0.68 1.11
C SER A 51 15.36 -0.96 0.51
N MET A 52 15.50 -0.96 -0.82
CA MET A 52 16.81 -1.11 -1.46
C MET A 52 17.80 -0.01 -1.06
N ARG A 53 17.33 1.23 -0.88
CA ARG A 53 18.17 2.36 -0.44
C ARG A 53 18.66 2.17 1.00
N ILE A 54 17.80 1.72 1.91
CA ILE A 54 18.15 1.40 3.31
C ILE A 54 19.20 0.28 3.33
N GLY A 55 18.95 -0.80 2.58
CA GLY A 55 19.89 -1.93 2.46
C GLY A 55 21.26 -1.53 1.93
N TYR A 56 21.32 -0.71 0.88
CA TYR A 56 22.58 -0.20 0.32
C TYR A 56 23.34 0.69 1.31
N LYS A 57 22.62 1.58 2.00
CA LYS A 57 23.20 2.47 3.02
C LYS A 57 23.86 1.68 4.14
N MET A 58 23.15 0.67 4.65
CA MET A 58 23.62 -0.21 5.71
C MET A 58 24.79 -1.10 5.26
N TYR A 59 24.80 -1.59 4.01
CA TYR A 59 25.94 -2.33 3.45
C TYR A 59 27.21 -1.48 3.34
N LYS A 60 27.07 -0.21 2.94
CA LYS A 60 28.21 0.72 2.81
C LYS A 60 28.54 1.48 4.09
N HIS A 61 27.87 1.21 5.21
CA HIS A 61 28.05 1.89 6.49
C HIS A 61 28.00 3.43 6.39
N ILE A 62 27.13 3.96 5.53
CA ILE A 62 27.02 5.40 5.31
C ILE A 62 26.20 6.02 6.46
N ARG A 63 26.81 6.87 7.29
CA ARG A 63 26.13 7.58 8.39
C ARG A 63 25.39 8.84 7.92
N THR A 64 24.37 8.68 7.08
CA THR A 64 23.45 9.75 6.68
C THR A 64 22.21 9.77 7.58
N SER A 65 21.61 10.94 7.78
CA SER A 65 20.34 11.10 8.51
C SER A 65 19.23 10.22 7.91
N ASN A 66 18.49 9.52 8.78
CA ASN A 66 17.34 8.68 8.43
C ASN A 66 16.01 9.43 8.33
N GLU A 67 15.99 10.72 8.64
CA GLU A 67 14.78 11.55 8.62
C GLU A 67 14.03 11.48 7.29
N LYS A 68 14.77 11.41 6.17
CA LYS A 68 14.17 11.29 4.84
C LYS A 68 13.39 9.99 4.67
N PHE A 69 13.90 8.88 5.20
CA PHE A 69 13.24 7.58 5.07
C PHE A 69 12.05 7.46 6.02
N TRP A 70 12.15 8.03 7.23
CA TRP A 70 11.04 8.16 8.15
C TRP A 70 9.90 8.98 7.53
N PHE A 71 10.23 10.12 6.90
CA PHE A 71 9.26 10.94 6.19
C PHE A 71 8.57 10.19 5.04
N ILE A 72 9.31 9.36 4.29
CA ILE A 72 8.72 8.51 3.24
C ILE A 72 7.74 7.50 3.84
N ALA A 73 8.08 6.87 4.97
CA ALA A 73 7.21 5.90 5.62
C ALA A 73 5.91 6.54 6.13
N GLU A 74 5.98 7.75 6.69
CA GLU A 74 4.79 8.53 7.08
C GLU A 74 3.98 8.98 5.86
N SER A 75 4.65 9.40 4.79
CA SER A 75 4.00 9.76 3.53
C SER A 75 3.23 8.58 2.94
N CYS A 76 3.77 7.36 3.00
CA CYS A 76 3.07 6.15 2.53
C CYS A 76 1.79 5.87 3.33
N MET A 77 1.82 6.11 4.65
CA MET A 77 0.62 6.01 5.49
C MET A 77 -0.42 7.07 5.09
N ALA A 78 0.01 8.32 4.89
CA ALA A 78 -0.86 9.41 4.46
C ALA A 78 -1.50 9.14 3.09
N ILE A 79 -0.72 8.61 2.13
CA ILE A 79 -1.22 8.20 0.81
C ILE A 79 -2.24 7.06 0.94
N GLY A 80 -1.97 6.07 1.80
CA GLY A 80 -2.93 4.99 2.06
C GLY A 80 -4.26 5.50 2.61
N MET A 81 -4.22 6.43 3.56
CA MET A 81 -5.43 7.08 4.09
C MET A 81 -6.13 7.95 3.03
N MET A 82 -5.38 8.65 2.17
CA MET A 82 -5.95 9.39 1.03
C MET A 82 -6.70 8.48 0.05
N GLY A 83 -6.24 7.23 -0.10
CA GLY A 83 -6.92 6.20 -0.87
C GLY A 83 -8.36 5.93 -0.40
N THR A 84 -8.65 6.03 0.90
CA THR A 84 -10.05 5.93 1.40
C THR A 84 -10.93 7.03 0.85
N VAL A 85 -10.42 8.27 0.88
CA VAL A 85 -11.15 9.45 0.41
C VAL A 85 -11.43 9.32 -1.08
N LEU A 86 -10.44 8.87 -1.86
CA LEU A 86 -10.62 8.61 -3.29
C LEU A 86 -11.62 7.49 -3.56
N GLY A 87 -11.57 6.40 -2.80
CA GLY A 87 -12.54 5.30 -2.92
C GLY A 87 -13.98 5.77 -2.61
N PHE A 88 -14.16 6.62 -1.60
CA PHE A 88 -15.48 7.22 -1.31
C PHE A 88 -15.93 8.23 -2.36
N ILE A 89 -15.02 9.01 -2.95
CA ILE A 89 -15.35 9.91 -4.07
C ILE A 89 -15.79 9.10 -5.29
N LEU A 90 -15.09 8.01 -5.61
CA LEU A 90 -15.50 7.11 -6.70
C LEU A 90 -16.84 6.45 -6.40
N MET A 91 -17.05 6.01 -5.16
CA MET A 91 -18.31 5.45 -4.69
C MET A 91 -19.48 6.41 -4.95
N LEU A 92 -19.38 7.65 -4.46
CA LEU A 92 -20.48 8.62 -4.49
C LEU A 92 -20.62 9.33 -5.84
N GLY A 93 -19.50 9.61 -6.51
CA GLY A 93 -19.48 10.34 -7.78
C GLY A 93 -19.98 9.52 -8.97
N SER A 94 -19.88 8.18 -8.90
CA SER A 94 -20.34 7.29 -9.97
C SER A 94 -21.81 6.90 -9.84
N SER A 95 -22.36 6.97 -8.63
CA SER A 95 -23.72 6.55 -8.35
C SER A 95 -24.63 7.77 -8.26
N ASN A 96 -25.58 7.88 -9.18
CA ASN A 96 -26.65 8.89 -9.16
C ASN A 96 -27.69 8.60 -8.05
N LEU A 97 -27.19 8.39 -6.81
CA LEU A 97 -27.96 7.97 -5.63
C LEU A 97 -29.15 8.89 -5.32
N GLY A 98 -29.07 10.17 -5.72
CA GLY A 98 -30.12 11.15 -5.47
C GLY A 98 -31.30 11.12 -6.46
N SER A 99 -31.20 10.39 -7.58
CA SER A 99 -32.18 10.45 -8.68
C SER A 99 -32.68 9.08 -9.16
N ILE A 100 -32.24 7.99 -8.53
CA ILE A 100 -32.68 6.64 -8.87
C ILE A 100 -33.98 6.30 -8.12
N ASP A 101 -34.98 5.86 -8.87
CA ASP A 101 -36.21 5.28 -8.34
C ASP A 101 -35.89 3.88 -7.75
N PRO A 102 -36.13 3.62 -6.45
CA PRO A 102 -35.93 2.31 -5.85
C PRO A 102 -36.75 1.19 -6.49
N SER A 103 -37.76 1.53 -7.27
CA SER A 103 -38.60 0.60 -8.04
C SER A 103 -37.86 0.03 -9.26
N ASP A 104 -36.79 0.68 -9.73
CA ASP A 104 -35.95 0.18 -10.81
C ASP A 104 -34.84 -0.74 -10.27
N VAL A 105 -35.09 -2.04 -10.37
CA VAL A 105 -34.18 -3.10 -9.93
C VAL A 105 -32.85 -3.06 -10.70
N GLU A 106 -32.82 -2.58 -11.94
CA GLU A 106 -31.60 -2.52 -12.77
C GLU A 106 -30.70 -1.33 -12.39
N GLY A 107 -31.30 -0.16 -12.16
CA GLY A 107 -30.62 1.00 -11.57
C GLY A 107 -30.03 0.70 -10.19
N MET A 108 -30.78 0.02 -9.33
CA MET A 108 -30.30 -0.36 -7.99
C MET A 108 -29.14 -1.35 -8.03
N LYS A 109 -29.16 -2.34 -8.95
CA LYS A 109 -28.02 -3.27 -9.15
C LYS A 109 -26.74 -2.52 -9.57
N THR A 110 -26.89 -1.54 -10.46
CA THR A 110 -25.76 -0.73 -10.96
C THR A 110 -25.14 0.11 -9.84
N VAL A 111 -25.98 0.77 -9.03
CA VAL A 111 -25.52 1.52 -7.85
C VAL A 111 -24.77 0.62 -6.87
N ILE A 112 -25.33 -0.56 -6.54
CA ILE A 112 -24.66 -1.51 -5.64
C ILE A 112 -23.30 -1.94 -6.20
N GLY A 113 -23.19 -2.13 -7.52
CA GLY A 113 -21.91 -2.39 -8.19
C GLY A 113 -20.88 -1.27 -7.99
N HIS A 114 -21.28 -0.01 -8.18
CA HIS A 114 -20.41 1.15 -7.92
C HIS A 114 -20.04 1.29 -6.45
N LEU A 115 -20.97 1.01 -5.53
CA LEU A 115 -20.72 1.00 -4.10
C LEU A 115 -19.66 -0.04 -3.72
N ALA A 116 -19.80 -1.26 -4.23
CA ALA A 116 -18.85 -2.34 -3.99
C ALA A 116 -17.46 -2.00 -4.55
N SER A 117 -17.39 -1.42 -5.75
CA SER A 117 -16.12 -1.04 -6.37
C SER A 117 -15.39 0.06 -5.59
N GLY A 118 -16.07 1.13 -5.19
CA GLY A 118 -15.46 2.24 -4.44
C GLY A 118 -14.98 1.82 -3.05
N MET A 119 -15.75 0.97 -2.37
CA MET A 119 -15.36 0.38 -1.09
C MET A 119 -14.11 -0.50 -1.22
N SER A 120 -14.05 -1.34 -2.26
CA SER A 120 -12.91 -2.22 -2.52
C SER A 120 -11.61 -1.43 -2.70
N THR A 121 -11.65 -0.36 -3.50
CA THR A 121 -10.51 0.56 -3.69
C THR A 121 -10.08 1.22 -2.38
N ALA A 122 -11.02 1.70 -1.55
CA ALA A 122 -10.72 2.34 -0.27
C ALA A 122 -10.00 1.39 0.71
N LEU A 123 -10.48 0.15 0.82
CA LEU A 123 -9.92 -0.83 1.74
C LEU A 123 -8.53 -1.31 1.28
N LEU A 124 -8.37 -1.59 -0.01
CA LEU A 124 -7.10 -2.08 -0.57
C LEU A 124 -5.97 -1.06 -0.46
N THR A 125 -6.25 0.20 -0.81
CA THR A 125 -5.25 1.29 -0.74
C THR A 125 -4.81 1.57 0.70
N THR A 126 -5.75 1.53 1.65
CA THR A 126 -5.46 1.72 3.08
C THR A 126 -4.60 0.61 3.64
N LEU A 127 -5.00 -0.64 3.40
CA LEU A 127 -4.27 -1.81 3.88
C LEU A 127 -2.84 -1.80 3.33
N THR A 128 -2.70 -1.52 2.03
CA THR A 128 -1.39 -1.47 1.37
C THR A 128 -0.52 -0.36 1.95
N GLY A 129 -1.06 0.85 2.16
CA GLY A 129 -0.32 1.97 2.73
C GLY A 129 0.16 1.72 4.15
N LEU A 130 -0.67 1.08 4.99
CA LEU A 130 -0.31 0.70 6.34
C LEU A 130 0.77 -0.39 6.36
N ILE A 131 0.64 -1.44 5.54
CA ILE A 131 1.64 -2.53 5.44
C ILE A 131 2.99 -1.96 4.99
N VAL A 132 3.00 -1.11 3.96
CA VAL A 132 4.23 -0.47 3.47
C VAL A 132 4.86 0.43 4.53
N SER A 133 4.06 1.25 5.22
CA SER A 133 4.56 2.16 6.26
C SER A 133 5.17 1.39 7.43
N VAL A 134 4.46 0.40 7.98
CA VAL A 134 4.95 -0.41 9.09
C VAL A 134 6.22 -1.16 8.69
N SER A 135 6.23 -1.75 7.49
CA SER A 135 7.41 -2.42 6.95
C SER A 135 8.64 -1.50 6.94
N LEU A 136 8.51 -0.30 6.36
CA LEU A 136 9.65 0.63 6.24
C LEU A 136 10.12 1.10 7.62
N ARG A 137 9.19 1.39 8.53
CA ARG A 137 9.52 1.77 9.92
C ARG A 137 10.27 0.67 10.64
N THR A 138 9.88 -0.59 10.47
CA THR A 138 10.63 -1.73 11.05
C THR A 138 12.05 -1.80 10.50
N GLN A 139 12.24 -1.61 9.19
CA GLN A 139 13.59 -1.60 8.59
C GLN A 139 14.47 -0.47 9.13
N LEU A 140 13.89 0.72 9.35
CA LEU A 140 14.61 1.87 9.91
C LEU A 140 14.94 1.68 11.40
N MET A 141 14.01 1.13 12.17
CA MET A 141 14.25 0.83 13.58
C MET A 141 15.37 -0.19 13.79
N ILE A 142 15.49 -1.17 12.89
CA ILE A 142 16.61 -2.12 12.90
C ILE A 142 17.93 -1.40 12.64
N GLU A 143 17.96 -0.43 11.73
CA GLU A 143 19.17 0.37 11.44
C GLU A 143 19.58 1.28 12.61
N GLU A 144 18.62 1.90 13.31
CA GLU A 144 18.86 2.81 14.44
C GLU A 144 19.11 2.10 15.77
N GLY A 145 18.77 0.81 15.88
CA GLY A 145 18.92 0.00 17.09
C GLY A 145 20.35 -0.42 17.45
N GLU A 146 21.37 0.10 16.76
CA GLU A 146 22.81 -0.01 17.09
C GLU A 146 23.41 1.35 17.44
#